data_AF-A0A0L6TX32-F1
#
_entry.id   AF-A0A0L6TX32-F1
#
_cell.length_a   1.000
_cell.length_b   1.000
_cell.length_c   1.000
_cell.angle_alpha   90.00
_cell.angle_beta   90.00
_cell.angle_gamma   90.00
#
_symmetry.space_group_name_H-M   'P 1'
#
loop_
_entity.id
_entity.type
_entity.pdbx_description
1 polymer ?
#
loop_
_entity_poly.entity_id
_entity_poly.type
_entity_poly.pdbx_seq_one_letter_code
_entity_poly.pdbx_strand_id
1 'polypeptide(L)'
;MILTKAYLKKLQQRYQFEIDAPLTRYLLAEYEVEPFPNEYSEQDLHEQIRKLVNQYQQGSLDIQLKSPQQRLQERYETLQECHLILLGENAARSEEIGRLKKILAQNGLMEANEPFL
;
A
#
# COMPACT_ATOMS: atom_id res chain seq x y z
N MET A 1 1.85 7.28 3.75
CA MET A 1 3.03 8.12 3.57
C MET A 1 3.70 7.93 2.20
N ILE A 2 4.14 9.04 1.57
CA ILE A 2 4.90 9.03 0.30
C ILE A 2 6.33 9.52 0.50
N LEU A 3 7.25 9.11 -0.38
CA LEU A 3 8.63 9.59 -0.36
C LEU A 3 8.73 10.96 -1.05
N THR A 4 9.04 11.98 -0.27
CA THR A 4 9.39 13.31 -0.80
C THR A 4 10.90 13.51 -0.84
N LYS A 5 11.38 14.43 -1.68
CA LYS A 5 12.80 14.84 -1.69
C LYS A 5 13.29 15.29 -0.31
N ALA A 6 12.44 16.01 0.43
CA ALA A 6 12.76 16.48 1.78
C ALA A 6 12.93 15.31 2.75
N TYR A 7 12.04 14.30 2.68
CA TYR A 7 12.13 13.11 3.52
C TYR A 7 13.37 12.26 3.17
N LEU A 8 13.65 12.06 1.87
CA LEU A 8 14.86 11.35 1.44
C LEU A 8 16.15 12.03 1.92
N LYS A 9 16.21 13.37 1.89
CA LYS A 9 17.35 14.12 2.43
C LYS A 9 17.52 13.93 3.94
N LYS A 10 16.40 13.90 4.70
CA LYS A 10 16.44 13.58 6.13
C LYS A 10 16.98 12.16 6.38
N LEU A 11 16.57 11.19 5.56
CA LEU A 11 17.08 9.82 5.64
C LEU A 11 18.58 9.74 5.35
N GLN A 12 19.05 10.40 4.29
CA GLN A 12 20.48 10.50 3.96
C GLN A 12 21.28 11.07 5.13
N GLN A 13 20.80 12.16 5.75
CA GLN A 13 21.48 12.79 6.88
C GLN A 13 21.47 11.93 8.14
N ARG A 14 20.33 11.31 8.46
CA ARG A 14 20.14 10.54 9.69
C ARG A 14 20.87 9.20 9.68
N TYR A 15 20.91 8.54 8.53
CA TYR A 15 21.41 7.17 8.40
C TYR A 15 22.69 7.07 7.56
N GLN A 16 23.24 8.21 7.11
CA GLN A 16 24.49 8.30 6.34
C GLN A 16 24.50 7.42 5.08
N PHE A 17 23.35 7.27 4.42
CA PHE A 17 23.28 6.54 3.16
C PHE A 17 23.99 7.30 2.05
N GLU A 18 24.93 6.64 1.38
CA GLU A 18 25.44 7.07 0.09
C GLU A 18 24.42 6.72 -0.99
N ILE A 19 23.68 7.73 -1.45
CA ILE A 19 22.67 7.62 -2.50
C ILE A 19 23.05 8.60 -3.59
N ASP A 20 23.41 8.08 -4.75
CA ASP A 20 23.74 8.89 -5.92
C ASP A 20 22.48 9.38 -6.65
N ALA A 21 22.69 10.17 -7.72
CA ALA A 21 21.59 10.74 -8.48
C ALA A 21 20.70 9.68 -9.18
N PRO A 22 21.25 8.61 -9.79
CA PRO A 22 20.46 7.50 -10.32
C PRO A 22 19.55 6.84 -9.27
N LEU A 23 20.10 6.43 -8.13
CA LEU A 23 19.31 5.78 -7.08
C LEU A 23 18.27 6.73 -6.48
N THR A 24 18.60 8.03 -6.35
CA THR A 24 17.64 9.05 -5.93
C THR A 24 16.42 9.13 -6.86
N ARG A 25 16.64 9.12 -8.17
CA ARG A 25 15.55 9.18 -9.16
C ARG A 25 14.71 7.91 -9.12
N TYR A 26 15.35 6.75 -8.99
CA TYR A 26 14.69 5.47 -8.81
C TYR A 26 13.77 5.47 -7.60
N LEU A 27 14.30 5.79 -6.41
CA LEU A 27 13.53 5.79 -5.16
C LEU A 27 12.35 6.75 -5.21
N LEU A 28 12.55 7.96 -5.74
CA LEU A 28 11.46 8.93 -5.86
C LEU A 28 10.36 8.44 -6.80
N ALA A 29 10.70 7.78 -7.91
CA ALA A 29 9.70 7.25 -8.85
C ALA A 29 8.97 6.02 -8.30
N GLU A 30 9.65 5.20 -7.48
CA GLU A 30 9.07 4.01 -6.88
C GLU A 30 8.06 4.36 -5.78
N TYR A 31 8.40 5.35 -4.94
CA TYR A 31 7.62 5.73 -3.76
C TYR A 31 6.92 7.09 -3.88
N GLU A 32 6.70 7.60 -5.11
CA GLU A 32 5.98 8.87 -5.37
C GLU A 32 4.49 8.79 -4.98
N VAL A 33 3.92 7.59 -4.98
CA VAL A 33 2.51 7.32 -4.68
C VAL A 33 2.45 6.21 -3.65
N GLU A 34 1.52 6.37 -2.71
CA GLU A 34 1.24 5.40 -1.68
C GLU A 34 0.60 4.15 -2.27
N PRO A 35 1.04 2.94 -1.87
CA PRO A 35 0.32 1.72 -2.22
C PRO A 35 -1.14 1.79 -1.77
N PHE A 36 -2.00 1.08 -2.48
CA PHE A 36 -3.39 0.86 -2.10
C PHE A 36 -3.64 -0.65 -2.02
N PRO A 37 -4.41 -1.15 -1.04
CA PRO A 37 -5.13 -0.43 0.01
C PRO A 37 -4.29 -0.08 1.26
N ASN A 38 -3.02 -0.52 1.29
CA ASN A 38 -2.17 -0.41 2.47
C ASN A 38 -1.33 0.86 2.44
N GLU A 39 -1.27 1.56 3.57
CA GLU A 39 -0.41 2.72 3.71
C GLU A 39 0.97 2.33 4.25
N TYR A 40 2.01 3.00 3.78
CA TYR A 40 3.33 2.88 4.41
C TYR A 40 3.40 3.71 5.68
N SER A 41 3.87 3.09 6.77
CA SER A 41 4.38 3.85 7.91
C SER A 41 5.74 4.48 7.59
N GLU A 42 6.17 5.44 8.43
CA GLU A 42 7.51 6.02 8.33
C GLU A 42 8.61 4.93 8.49
N GLN A 43 8.38 3.95 9.36
CA GLN A 43 9.30 2.86 9.59
C GLN A 43 9.39 1.91 8.39
N ASP A 44 8.26 1.64 7.73
CA ASP A 44 8.24 0.78 6.53
C ASP A 44 9.01 1.44 5.39
N LEU A 45 8.74 2.72 5.12
CA LEU A 45 9.49 3.47 4.11
C LEU A 45 10.99 3.46 4.41
N HIS A 46 11.38 3.69 5.67
CA HIS A 46 12.77 3.63 6.06
C HIS A 46 13.40 2.26 5.77
N GLU A 47 12.77 1.17 6.21
CA GLU A 47 13.31 -0.18 6.03
C GLU A 47 13.39 -0.59 4.57
N GLN A 48 12.40 -0.19 3.76
CA GLN A 48 12.40 -0.50 2.33
C GLN A 48 13.47 0.29 1.58
N ILE A 49 13.64 1.58 1.89
CA ILE A 49 14.71 2.40 1.32
C ILE A 49 16.07 1.84 1.72
N ARG A 50 16.27 1.47 3.00
CA ARG A 50 17.52 0.88 3.49
C ARG A 50 17.89 -0.40 2.74
N LYS A 51 16.92 -1.30 2.51
CA LYS A 51 17.14 -2.52 1.74
C LYS A 51 17.55 -2.22 0.30
N LEU A 52 16.87 -1.29 -0.37
CA LEU A 52 17.18 -0.90 -1.75
C LEU A 52 18.57 -0.25 -1.87
N VAL A 53 18.95 0.61 -0.92
CA VAL A 53 20.30 1.20 -0.86
C VAL A 53 21.35 0.10 -0.74
N ASN A 54 21.15 -0.86 0.16
CA ASN A 54 22.10 -1.97 0.32
C ASN A 54 22.20 -2.83 -0.94
N GLN A 55 21.08 -3.15 -1.59
CA GLN A 55 21.07 -3.90 -2.85
C GLN A 55 21.78 -3.12 -3.97
N TYR A 56 21.59 -1.81 -4.04
CA TYR A 56 22.28 -0.95 -5.00
C TYR A 56 23.79 -0.97 -4.79
N GLN A 57 24.24 -0.81 -3.54
CA GLN A 57 25.66 -0.85 -3.18
C GLN A 57 26.30 -2.23 -3.45
N GLN A 58 25.52 -3.30 -3.35
CA GLN A 58 25.95 -4.66 -3.69
C GLN A 58 25.89 -4.96 -5.20
N GLY A 59 25.39 -4.02 -6.02
CA GLY A 59 25.20 -4.20 -7.45
C GLY A 59 24.08 -5.17 -7.83
N SER A 60 23.19 -5.51 -6.89
CA SER A 60 22.08 -6.46 -7.11
C SER A 60 20.75 -5.78 -7.42
N LEU A 61 20.68 -4.44 -7.37
CA LEU A 61 19.49 -3.68 -7.73
C LEU A 61 19.56 -3.21 -9.19
N ASP A 62 18.59 -3.64 -9.99
CA ASP A 62 18.38 -3.04 -11.31
C ASP A 62 17.56 -1.75 -11.16
N ILE A 63 18.18 -0.62 -11.49
CA ILE A 63 17.57 0.72 -11.39
C ILE A 63 16.95 1.21 -12.70
N GLN A 64 16.69 0.31 -13.66
CA GLN A 64 15.96 0.66 -14.89
C GLN A 64 14.56 1.20 -14.56
N LEU A 65 14.40 2.51 -14.74
CA LEU A 65 13.12 3.20 -14.55
C LEU A 65 12.15 2.80 -15.65
N LYS A 66 11.08 2.11 -15.28
CA LYS A 66 9.91 1.91 -16.15
C LYS A 66 9.38 3.26 -16.60
N SER A 67 8.85 3.31 -17.84
CA SER A 67 8.23 4.52 -18.36
C SER A 67 7.03 4.92 -17.48
N PRO A 68 6.66 6.21 -17.41
CA PRO A 68 5.48 6.63 -16.67
C PRO A 68 4.21 5.88 -17.08
N GLN A 69 4.08 5.50 -18.36
CA GLN A 69 2.96 4.73 -18.88
C GLN A 69 2.96 3.29 -18.34
N GLN A 70 4.10 2.62 -18.33
CA GLN A 70 4.23 1.26 -17.78
C GLN A 70 3.91 1.24 -16.29
N ARG A 71 4.44 2.20 -15.51
CA ARG A 71 4.13 2.32 -14.08
C ARG A 71 2.65 2.55 -13.83
N LEU A 72 2.01 3.37 -14.65
CA LEU A 72 0.56 3.64 -14.53
C LEU A 72 -0.27 2.39 -14.85
N GLN A 73 0.11 1.63 -15.88
CA GLN A 73 -0.59 0.41 -16.27
C GLN A 73 -0.53 -0.65 -15.15
N GLU A 74 0.66 -0.94 -14.62
CA GLU A 74 0.83 -1.91 -13.53
C GLU A 74 0.03 -1.50 -12.28
N ARG A 75 -0.03 -0.20 -11.99
CA ARG A 75 -0.84 0.34 -10.89
C ARG A 75 -2.34 0.13 -11.12
N TYR A 76 -2.82 0.31 -12.35
CA TYR A 76 -4.23 0.09 -12.67
C TYR A 76 -4.60 -1.39 -12.53
N GLU A 77 -3.75 -2.29 -13.01
CA GLU A 77 -3.93 -3.74 -12.88
C GLU A 77 -3.96 -4.14 -11.39
N THR A 78 -3.02 -3.65 -10.59
CA THR A 78 -2.99 -3.90 -9.12
C THR A 78 -4.27 -3.38 -8.44
N LEU A 79 -4.71 -2.16 -8.78
CA LEU A 79 -5.91 -1.57 -8.19
C LEU A 79 -7.16 -2.36 -8.55
N GLN A 80 -7.25 -2.85 -9.79
CA GLN A 80 -8.35 -3.68 -10.25
C GLN A 80 -8.42 -5.01 -9.48
N GLU A 81 -7.28 -5.66 -9.26
CA GLU A 81 -7.20 -6.89 -8.47
C GLU A 81 -7.67 -6.67 -7.03
N CYS A 82 -7.14 -5.63 -6.35
CA CYS A 82 -7.56 -5.28 -5.00
C CYS A 82 -9.06 -4.98 -4.91
N HIS A 83 -9.61 -4.26 -5.91
CA HIS A 83 -11.03 -3.94 -5.93
C HIS A 83 -11.91 -5.19 -5.99
N LEU A 84 -11.55 -6.17 -6.83
CA LEU A 84 -12.30 -7.43 -6.94
C LEU A 84 -12.27 -8.23 -5.63
N ILE A 85 -11.12 -8.27 -4.95
CA ILE A 85 -10.98 -8.93 -3.65
C ILE A 85 -11.88 -8.25 -2.62
N LEU A 86 -11.79 -6.92 -2.48
CA LEU A 86 -12.57 -6.15 -1.51
C LEU A 86 -14.08 -6.25 -1.76
N LEU A 87 -14.51 -6.29 -3.03
CA LEU A 87 -15.90 -6.54 -3.38
C LEU A 87 -16.37 -7.91 -2.89
N GLY A 88 -15.56 -8.95 -3.08
CA GLY A 88 -15.86 -10.30 -2.59
C GLY A 88 -15.96 -10.36 -1.06
N GLU A 89 -15.01 -9.75 -0.35
CA GLU A 89 -15.04 -9.66 1.12
C GLU A 89 -16.27 -8.90 1.62
N ASN A 90 -16.65 -7.81 0.96
CA ASN A 90 -17.81 -7.01 1.34
C ASN A 90 -19.13 -7.77 1.12
N ALA A 91 -19.23 -8.53 0.02
CA ALA A 91 -20.35 -9.40 -0.24
C ALA A 91 -20.48 -10.48 0.86
N ALA A 92 -19.37 -11.14 1.21
CA ALA A 92 -19.35 -12.16 2.26
C ALA A 92 -19.72 -11.58 3.64
N ARG A 93 -19.23 -10.39 3.98
CA ARG A 93 -19.61 -9.68 5.22
C ARG A 93 -21.09 -9.32 5.24
N SER A 94 -21.63 -8.86 4.12
CA SER A 94 -23.05 -8.52 4.00
C SER A 94 -23.94 -9.75 4.20
N GLU A 95 -23.54 -10.89 3.64
CA GLU A 95 -24.24 -12.16 3.84
C GLU A 95 -24.22 -12.61 5.31
N GLU A 96 -23.06 -12.55 5.95
CA GLU A 96 -22.92 -12.93 7.36
C GLU A 96 -23.71 -11.98 8.29
N ILE A 97 -23.70 -10.67 8.02
CA ILE A 97 -24.57 -9.71 8.73
C ILE A 97 -26.04 -10.13 8.54
N GLY A 98 -26.47 -10.44 7.32
CA GLY A 98 -27.83 -10.92 7.05
C GLY A 98 -28.19 -12.18 7.83
N ARG A 99 -27.26 -13.14 7.90
CA ARG A 99 -27.41 -14.37 8.68
C ARG A 99 -27.56 -14.09 10.18
N LEU A 100 -26.68 -13.25 10.74
CA LEU A 100 -26.70 -12.87 12.15
C LEU A 100 -28.01 -12.15 12.50
N LYS A 101 -28.47 -11.21 11.67
CA LYS A 101 -29.77 -10.54 11.84
C LYS A 101 -30.92 -11.53 11.93
N LYS A 102 -30.93 -12.55 11.06
CA LYS A 102 -31.96 -13.60 11.07
C LYS A 102 -31.95 -14.40 12.36
N ILE A 103 -30.77 -14.79 12.87
CA ILE A 103 -30.62 -15.53 14.13
C ILE A 103 -31.13 -14.68 15.30
N LEU A 104 -30.74 -13.41 15.39
CA LEU A 104 -31.17 -12.51 16.46
C LEU A 104 -32.69 -12.32 16.47
N ALA A 105 -33.29 -12.10 15.30
CA ALA A 105 -34.74 -11.94 15.17
C ALA A 105 -35.50 -13.21 15.58
N GLN A 106 -35.01 -14.40 15.20
CA GLN A 106 -35.61 -15.68 15.57
C GLN A 106 -35.59 -15.95 17.08
N ASN A 107 -34.64 -15.38 17.81
CA ASN A 107 -34.53 -15.51 19.27
C ASN A 107 -35.18 -14.34 20.04
N GLY A 108 -35.86 -13.42 19.34
CA GLY A 108 -36.50 -12.25 19.97
C GLY A 108 -35.52 -11.23 20.53
N LEU A 109 -34.26 -11.25 20.07
CA LEU A 109 -33.19 -10.37 20.56
C LEU A 109 -33.03 -9.09 19.72
N MET A 110 -33.74 -8.95 18.60
CA MET A 110 -33.70 -7.79 17.70
C MET A 110 -34.95 -7.76 16.81
N GLU A 111 -35.51 -6.57 16.52
CA GLU A 111 -36.56 -6.45 15.49
C GLU A 111 -35.95 -6.45 14.08
N ALA A 112 -36.70 -6.95 13.09
CA ALA A 112 -36.21 -7.18 11.72
C ALA A 112 -35.64 -5.94 11.01
N ASN A 113 -35.92 -4.72 11.50
CA ASN A 113 -35.63 -3.46 10.83
C ASN A 113 -34.74 -2.49 11.64
N GLU A 114 -34.12 -2.90 12.75
CA GLU A 114 -33.19 -2.00 13.46
C GLU A 114 -31.87 -1.82 12.67
N PRO A 115 -31.45 -0.57 12.38
CA PRO A 115 -30.12 -0.29 11.87
C PRO A 115 -29.09 -0.34 13.01
N PHE A 116 -27.91 -0.89 12.74
CA PHE A 116 -26.77 -0.75 13.67
C PHE A 116 -26.26 0.69 13.62
N LEU A 117 -26.21 1.35 14.78
CA LEU A 117 -25.46 2.60 15.04
C LEU A 117 -23.95 2.35 14.99
#